data_AF-A0A536BXM7-F1
#
_entry.id   AF-A0A536BXM7-F1
#
_cell.length_a   1.000
_cell.length_b   1.000
_cell.length_c   1.000
_cell.angle_alpha   90.00
_cell.angle_beta   90.00
_cell.angle_gamma   90.00
#
_symmetry.space_group_name_H-M   'P 1'
#
loop_
_entity.id
_entity.type
_entity.pdbx_description
1 polymer ?
#
loop_
_entity_poly.entity_id
_entity_poly.type
_entity_poly.pdbx_seq_one_letter_code
_entity_poly.pdbx_strand_id
1 'polypeptide(L)'
;LKEGVHINAVGSSIPTSREIDTATMVAARLFVDRRESALAEAGDLLIAMGEGAVKGDHVQAELGEVIIGKNPGRRSPSELTLFKSLGLAVEDVASAAYLARRARETGTGHTVPM
;
A
#
# COMPACT_ATOMS: atom_id res chain seq x y z
N LEU A 1 20.01 -1.26 0.08
CA LEU A 1 19.30 -2.51 -0.31
C LEU A 1 19.98 -3.10 -1.55
N LYS A 2 19.88 -4.42 -1.77
CA LYS A 2 20.38 -5.05 -3.01
C LYS A 2 19.50 -4.65 -4.20
N GLU A 3 20.03 -4.74 -5.42
CA GLU A 3 19.25 -4.56 -6.63
C GLU A 3 18.08 -5.55 -6.71
N GLY A 4 16.95 -5.09 -7.26
CA GLY A 4 15.76 -5.91 -7.50
C GLY A 4 14.85 -6.11 -6.29
N VAL A 5 15.22 -5.62 -5.11
CA VAL A 5 14.39 -5.74 -3.90
C VAL A 5 12.98 -5.16 -4.13
N HIS A 6 12.00 -5.83 -3.56
CA HIS A 6 10.64 -5.31 -3.38
C HIS A 6 10.38 -5.15 -1.89
N ILE A 7 9.77 -4.03 -1.50
CA ILE A 7 9.44 -3.71 -0.12
C ILE A 7 7.92 -3.57 -0.01
N ASN A 8 7.34 -4.25 0.97
CA ASN A 8 5.99 -3.97 1.46
C ASN A 8 6.11 -3.21 2.77
N ALA A 9 5.76 -1.93 2.77
CA ALA A 9 5.76 -1.06 3.95
C ALA A 9 4.32 -0.88 4.44
N VAL A 10 4.02 -1.35 5.66
CA VAL A 10 2.63 -1.46 6.16
C VAL A 10 2.46 -0.85 7.55
N GLY A 11 3.51 -0.81 8.37
CA GLY A 11 3.38 -0.53 9.80
C GLY A 11 3.20 0.96 10.16
N SER A 12 3.70 1.90 9.34
CA SER A 12 3.47 3.33 9.62
C SER A 12 2.23 3.90 8.93
N SER A 13 1.20 4.24 9.69
CA SER A 13 0.03 5.02 9.24
C SER A 13 -0.09 6.38 9.96
N ILE A 14 1.01 6.86 10.53
CA ILE A 14 1.07 8.11 11.29
C ILE A 14 1.96 9.10 10.52
N PRO A 15 1.51 10.33 10.23
CA PRO A 15 2.26 11.30 9.43
C PRO A 15 3.69 11.59 9.92
N THR A 16 3.92 11.44 11.22
CA THR A 16 5.19 11.77 11.89
C THR A 16 6.08 10.56 12.16
N SER A 17 5.69 9.35 11.72
CA SER A 17 6.44 8.11 11.90
C SER A 17 6.82 7.48 10.56
N ARG A 18 7.97 6.80 10.48
CA ARG A 18 8.41 6.09 9.28
C ARG A 18 9.13 4.78 9.62
N GLU A 19 9.00 3.82 8.72
CA GLU A 19 9.77 2.56 8.69
C GLU A 19 10.82 2.56 7.56
N ILE A 20 10.64 3.46 6.58
CA ILE A 20 11.46 3.61 5.39
C ILE A 20 12.23 4.92 5.47
N ASP A 21 13.54 4.86 5.28
CA ASP A 21 14.38 6.05 5.24
C ASP A 21 14.23 6.81 3.90
N THR A 22 14.62 8.08 3.92
CA THR A 22 14.50 8.98 2.75
C THR A 22 15.27 8.45 1.55
N ALA A 23 16.47 7.90 1.77
CA ALA A 23 17.30 7.36 0.69
C ALA A 23 16.59 6.19 -0.02
N THR A 24 15.96 5.28 0.72
CA THR A 24 15.16 4.19 0.14
C THR A 24 13.93 4.72 -0.56
N MET A 25 13.21 5.70 0.02
CA MET A 25 12.04 6.30 -0.61
C MET A 25 12.38 6.94 -1.96
N VAL A 26 13.47 7.71 -2.03
CA VAL A 26 13.97 8.34 -3.26
C VAL A 26 14.33 7.29 -4.32
N ALA A 27 15.02 6.23 -3.92
CA ALA A 27 15.49 5.20 -4.84
C ALA A 27 14.38 4.27 -5.35
N ALA A 28 13.28 4.12 -4.59
CA ALA A 28 12.23 3.17 -4.91
C ALA A 28 11.20 3.72 -5.89
N ARG A 29 10.75 2.87 -6.81
CA ARG A 29 9.51 3.07 -7.57
C ARG A 29 8.33 2.86 -6.62
N LEU A 30 7.68 3.95 -6.21
CA LEU A 30 6.64 3.96 -5.20
C LEU A 30 5.25 3.62 -5.77
N PHE A 31 4.60 2.64 -5.16
CA PHE A 31 3.21 2.26 -5.36
C PHE A 31 2.46 2.38 -4.04
N VAL A 32 1.18 2.75 -4.09
CA VAL A 32 0.34 2.92 -2.90
C VAL A 32 -0.98 2.18 -3.06
N ASP A 33 -1.70 1.96 -1.99
CA ASP A 33 -3.10 1.52 -2.05
C ASP A 33 -4.02 2.64 -2.52
N ARG A 34 -3.88 3.85 -1.94
CA ARG A 34 -4.63 5.05 -2.30
C ARG A 34 -3.76 6.29 -2.18
N ARG A 35 -3.67 7.09 -3.26
CA ARG A 35 -2.88 8.33 -3.30
C ARG A 35 -3.29 9.34 -2.24
N GLU A 36 -4.59 9.55 -2.10
CA GLU A 36 -5.15 10.50 -1.15
C GLU A 36 -4.71 10.19 0.28
N SER A 37 -4.89 8.94 0.72
CA SER A 37 -4.45 8.47 2.03
C SER A 37 -2.93 8.55 2.19
N ALA A 38 -2.16 8.13 1.19
CA ALA A 38 -0.69 8.21 1.25
C ALA A 38 -0.18 9.65 1.41
N LEU A 39 -0.80 10.61 0.72
CA LEU A 39 -0.47 12.04 0.81
C LEU A 39 -1.01 12.72 2.07
N ALA A 40 -1.85 12.06 2.85
CA ALA A 40 -2.39 12.57 4.10
C ALA A 40 -1.73 11.94 5.34
N GLU A 41 -1.35 10.66 5.26
CA GLU A 41 -1.09 9.83 6.45
C GLU A 41 0.24 9.06 6.41
N ALA A 42 0.79 8.76 5.23
CA ALA A 42 1.98 7.91 5.13
C ALA A 42 3.25 8.68 5.49
N GLY A 43 3.66 8.63 6.77
CA GLY A 43 4.86 9.33 7.23
C GLY A 43 6.15 8.95 6.49
N ASP A 44 6.26 7.73 5.96
CA ASP A 44 7.36 7.33 5.05
C ASP A 44 7.51 8.28 3.85
N LEU A 45 6.39 8.69 3.24
CA LEU A 45 6.36 9.61 2.11
C LEU A 45 6.41 11.06 2.58
N LEU A 46 5.61 11.42 3.59
CA LEU A 46 5.46 12.80 4.05
C LEU A 46 6.74 13.37 4.64
N ILE A 47 7.49 12.57 5.40
CA ILE A 47 8.78 13.01 5.95
C ILE A 47 9.77 13.24 4.80
N ALA A 48 9.86 12.33 3.83
CA ALA A 48 10.73 12.51 2.66
C ALA A 48 10.33 13.73 1.80
N MET A 49 9.04 14.05 1.72
CA MET A 49 8.55 15.29 1.09
C MET A 49 8.92 16.53 1.90
N GLY A 50 8.78 16.49 3.24
CA GLY A 50 9.15 17.58 4.14
C GLY A 50 10.65 17.87 4.14
N GLU A 51 11.48 16.84 3.91
CA GLU A 51 12.93 16.97 3.68
C GLU A 51 13.28 17.49 2.27
N GLY A 52 12.29 17.64 1.38
CA GLY A 52 12.48 18.10 -0.01
C GLY A 52 13.08 17.05 -0.94
N ALA A 53 13.16 15.78 -0.52
CA ALA A 53 13.81 14.71 -1.27
C ALA A 53 12.93 14.12 -2.38
N VAL A 54 11.60 14.16 -2.19
CA VAL A 54 10.59 13.73 -3.17
C VAL A 54 9.43 14.72 -3.20
N LYS A 55 8.56 14.60 -4.21
CA LYS A 55 7.37 15.44 -4.40
C LYS A 55 6.11 14.58 -4.44
N GLY A 56 4.93 15.20 -4.45
CA GLY A 56 3.65 14.48 -4.49
C GLY A 56 3.43 13.61 -5.74
N ASP A 57 4.15 13.90 -6.83
CA ASP A 57 4.17 13.10 -8.06
C ASP A 57 5.12 11.88 -8.00
N HIS A 58 5.78 11.65 -6.85
CA HIS A 58 6.64 10.48 -6.64
C HIS A 58 5.86 9.17 -6.65
N VAL A 59 4.57 9.20 -6.29
CA VAL A 59 3.67 8.04 -6.35
C VAL A 59 3.38 7.67 -7.81
N GLN A 60 3.85 6.49 -8.22
CA GLN A 60 3.82 6.05 -9.62
C GLN A 60 2.48 5.45 -10.02
N ALA A 61 1.85 4.69 -9.14
CA ALA A 61 0.53 4.10 -9.35
C ALA A 61 -0.12 3.72 -8.02
N GLU A 62 -1.44 3.65 -8.03
CA GLU A 62 -2.19 2.85 -7.07
C GLU A 62 -2.13 1.37 -7.46
N LEU A 63 -2.19 0.47 -6.47
CA LEU A 63 -2.14 -0.97 -6.69
C LEU A 63 -3.21 -1.45 -7.68
N GLY A 64 -4.40 -0.89 -7.60
CA GLY A 64 -5.49 -1.18 -8.54
C GLY A 64 -5.12 -0.88 -10.00
N GLU A 65 -4.36 0.18 -10.26
CA GLU A 65 -3.92 0.55 -11.61
C GLU A 65 -2.89 -0.45 -12.17
N VAL A 66 -2.06 -1.04 -11.31
CA VAL A 66 -1.14 -2.12 -11.69
C VAL A 66 -1.93 -3.39 -11.99
N ILE A 67 -2.87 -3.77 -11.13
CA ILE A 67 -3.69 -4.98 -11.28
C ILE A 67 -4.46 -4.98 -12.60
N ILE A 68 -5.02 -3.84 -13.01
CA ILE A 68 -5.79 -3.73 -14.26
C ILE A 68 -4.92 -3.41 -15.49
N GLY A 69 -3.59 -3.41 -15.34
CA GLY A 69 -2.65 -3.20 -16.46
C GLY A 69 -2.52 -1.75 -16.96
N LYS A 70 -3.05 -0.76 -16.22
CA LYS A 70 -2.85 0.67 -16.54
C LYS A 70 -1.43 1.14 -16.25
N ASN A 71 -0.74 0.51 -15.30
CA ASN A 71 0.67 0.72 -15.02
C ASN A 71 1.40 -0.63 -15.07
N PRO A 72 2.57 -0.73 -15.72
CA PRO A 72 3.30 -2.00 -15.85
C PRO A 72 3.89 -2.51 -14.53
N GLY A 73 3.83 -1.73 -13.44
CA GLY A 73 4.46 -2.10 -12.18
C GLY A 73 5.99 -2.01 -12.28
N ARG A 74 6.67 -3.12 -11.98
CA ARG A 74 8.13 -3.28 -12.11
C ARG A 74 8.55 -3.23 -13.58
N ARG A 75 9.58 -2.45 -13.90
CA ARG A 75 10.09 -2.26 -15.27
C ARG A 75 11.37 -3.03 -15.57
N SER A 76 12.15 -3.36 -14.54
CA SER A 76 13.37 -4.17 -14.69
C SER A 76 13.62 -5.10 -13.50
N PRO A 77 14.42 -6.16 -13.67
CA PRO A 77 14.82 -7.04 -12.57
C PRO A 77 15.63 -6.34 -11.47
N SER A 78 16.35 -5.27 -11.79
CA SER A 78 17.19 -4.53 -10.84
C SER A 78 16.46 -3.41 -10.09
N GLU A 79 15.25 -3.03 -10.54
CA GLU A 79 14.50 -1.91 -9.96
C GLU A 79 14.16 -2.14 -8.48
N LEU A 80 14.36 -1.13 -7.65
CA LEU A 80 13.83 -1.13 -6.30
C LEU A 80 12.34 -0.74 -6.38
N THR A 81 11.46 -1.57 -5.84
CA THR A 81 10.01 -1.27 -5.81
C THR A 81 9.53 -1.22 -4.38
N LEU A 82 8.65 -0.29 -4.08
CA LEU A 82 8.06 -0.12 -2.75
C LEU A 82 6.55 -0.02 -2.90
N PHE A 83 5.83 -0.89 -2.21
CA PHE A 83 4.41 -0.74 -1.98
C PHE A 83 4.19 -0.21 -0.55
N LYS A 84 3.53 0.95 -0.45
CA LYS A 84 3.11 1.53 0.82
C LYS A 84 1.62 1.28 1.03
N SER A 85 1.29 0.57 2.09
CA SER A 85 -0.07 0.24 2.50
C SER A 85 -0.45 1.03 3.74
N LEU A 86 -1.66 1.61 3.73
CA LEU A 86 -2.38 2.18 4.86
C LEU A 86 -3.67 1.40 5.17
N GLY A 87 -4.14 0.60 4.21
CA GLY A 87 -5.35 -0.20 4.29
C GLY A 87 -6.55 0.53 3.68
N LEU A 88 -7.41 -0.22 2.99
CA LEU A 88 -8.64 0.31 2.40
C LEU A 88 -9.84 -0.46 2.93
N ALA A 89 -10.90 0.28 3.30
CA ALA A 89 -12.15 -0.33 3.77
C ALA A 89 -12.77 -1.34 2.78
N VAL A 90 -12.48 -1.19 1.48
CA VAL A 90 -12.93 -2.16 0.46
C VAL A 90 -12.29 -3.55 0.65
N GLU A 91 -11.06 -3.61 1.16
CA GLU A 91 -10.34 -4.85 1.46
C GLU A 91 -11.03 -5.60 2.61
N ASP A 92 -11.46 -4.87 3.64
CA ASP A 92 -12.22 -5.41 4.76
C ASP A 92 -13.60 -5.92 4.31
N VAL A 93 -14.34 -5.11 3.56
CA VAL A 93 -15.68 -5.48 3.08
C VAL A 93 -15.62 -6.68 2.13
N ALA A 94 -14.64 -6.73 1.22
CA ALA A 94 -14.47 -7.87 0.32
C ALA A 94 -14.14 -9.15 1.11
N SER A 95 -13.26 -9.05 2.11
CA SER A 95 -12.89 -10.16 2.98
C SER A 95 -14.09 -10.64 3.81
N ALA A 96 -14.84 -9.72 4.41
CA ALA A 96 -16.02 -10.00 5.21
C ALA A 96 -17.12 -10.66 4.36
N ALA A 97 -17.37 -10.17 3.14
CA ALA A 97 -18.34 -10.76 2.22
C ALA A 97 -17.95 -12.19 1.84
N TYR A 98 -16.67 -12.43 1.55
CA TYR A 98 -16.15 -13.77 1.29
C TYR A 98 -16.37 -14.70 2.48
N LEU A 99 -15.97 -14.28 3.68
CA LEU A 99 -16.09 -15.08 4.91
C LEU A 99 -17.56 -15.35 5.26
N ALA A 100 -18.44 -14.36 5.14
CA ALA A 100 -19.87 -14.52 5.40
C ALA A 100 -20.53 -15.53 4.45
N ARG A 101 -20.14 -15.52 3.17
CA ARG A 101 -20.59 -16.53 2.20
C ARG A 101 -20.07 -17.92 2.58
N ARG A 102 -18.77 -18.05 2.87
CA ARG A 102 -18.15 -19.33 3.25
C ARG A 102 -18.78 -19.91 4.51
N ALA A 103 -19.04 -19.08 5.52
CA ALA A 103 -19.69 -19.48 6.76
C ALA A 103 -21.08 -20.08 6.52
N ARG A 104 -21.86 -19.51 5.59
CA ARG A 104 -23.17 -20.07 5.18
C ARG A 104 -23.03 -21.41 4.46
N GLU A 105 -22.04 -21.55 3.58
CA GLU A 105 -21.80 -22.81 2.84
C GLU A 105 -21.33 -23.95 3.75
N THR A 106 -20.54 -23.64 4.79
CA THR A 106 -19.95 -24.66 5.68
C THR A 106 -20.71 -24.85 6.99
N GLY A 107 -21.80 -24.11 7.21
CA GLY A 107 -22.55 -24.15 8.47
C GLY A 107 -21.74 -23.64 9.66
N THR A 108 -20.77 -22.75 9.45
CA THR A 108 -19.89 -22.21 10.50
C THR A 108 -20.49 -20.93 11.09
N GLY A 109 -20.42 -20.78 12.42
CA GLY A 109 -20.93 -19.61 13.15
C GLY A 109 -22.30 -19.85 13.81
N HIS A 110 -22.87 -18.79 14.39
CA HIS A 110 -24.16 -18.83 15.08
C HIS A 110 -25.06 -17.68 14.64
N THR A 111 -26.36 -17.95 14.50
CA THR A 111 -27.36 -16.89 14.27
C THR A 111 -27.77 -16.30 15.61
N VAL A 112 -27.70 -14.97 15.72
CA VAL A 112 -28.16 -14.23 16.90
C VAL A 112 -29.42 -13.46 16.48
N PRO A 113 -30.57 -13.62 17.17
CA PRO A 113 -31.77 -12.85 16.89
C PRO A 113 -31.53 -11.37 17.20
N MET A 114 -32.08 -10.50 16.36
CA MET A 114 -32.10 -9.04 16.54
C MET A 114 -33.22 -8.61 17.48
#